data_AF-A0A1V1W5U4-F1
#
_entry.id   AF-A0A1V1W5U4-F1
#
_cell.length_a   1.000
_cell.length_b   1.000
_cell.length_c   1.000
_cell.angle_alpha   90.00
_cell.angle_beta   90.00
_cell.angle_gamma   90.00
#
_symmetry.space_group_name_H-M   'P 1'
#
loop_
_entity.id
_entity.type
_entity.pdbx_description
1 polymer ?
#
loop_
_entity_poly.entity_id
_entity_poly.type
_entity_poly.pdbx_seq_one_letter_code
_entity_poly.pdbx_strand_id
1 'polypeptide(L)'
;MARPYTTAGEDLAAYLARRHIAEYDSVGVASALLSTGRGVEWAEAVHEMAVLHLVRRLVAAGAKIAASRPDLDYVAESEIKQMILDTMTIDYNRIGEVYSRLEPALAAARSTISAGTRKQLKSESQRERPWCYLCSVELDYETQGIPASFTLDHVWPQAFGGNSDPENLLPACGACNSRKGHAASWSLYPVQALVHGYRLSGDDLERLPKEARFAVLARSAAAEAKATDASLKDAFVTLGRPGLPTVLDESVSVDVFNLVANFS
;
A
#
# COMPACT_ATOMS: atom_id res chain seq x y z
N MET A 1 -12.69 22.43 -3.01
CA MET A 1 -11.39 21.84 -2.63
C MET A 1 -10.95 20.95 -3.78
N ALA A 2 -9.65 20.95 -4.12
CA ALA A 2 -9.12 20.03 -5.12
C ALA A 2 -9.14 18.59 -4.57
N ARG A 3 -9.45 17.60 -5.39
CA ARG A 3 -9.44 16.18 -5.00
C ARG A 3 -8.00 15.79 -4.61
N PRO A 4 -7.79 15.00 -3.53
CA PRO A 4 -6.46 14.51 -3.18
C PRO A 4 -5.83 13.74 -4.33
N TYR A 5 -4.50 13.78 -4.39
CA TYR A 5 -3.73 12.98 -5.34
C TYR A 5 -4.03 11.49 -5.13
N THR A 6 -4.23 10.77 -6.24
CA THR A 6 -4.43 9.32 -6.27
C THR A 6 -3.61 8.74 -7.41
N THR A 7 -2.84 7.70 -7.14
CA THR A 7 -2.18 6.93 -8.19
C THR A 7 -3.20 6.21 -9.08
N ALA A 8 -2.78 5.79 -10.27
CA ALA A 8 -3.60 4.98 -11.16
C ALA A 8 -4.04 3.66 -10.50
N GLY A 9 -3.14 3.05 -9.73
CA GLY A 9 -3.40 1.86 -8.94
C GLY A 9 -4.44 2.05 -7.84
N GLU A 10 -4.37 3.14 -7.09
CA GLU A 10 -5.37 3.50 -6.08
C GLU A 10 -6.75 3.74 -6.71
N ASP A 11 -6.79 4.44 -7.85
CA ASP A 11 -8.05 4.70 -8.54
C ASP A 11 -8.69 3.41 -9.09
N LEU A 12 -7.88 2.48 -9.63
CA LEU A 12 -8.33 1.14 -10.00
C LEU A 12 -8.86 0.36 -8.78
N ALA A 13 -8.12 0.35 -7.66
CA ALA A 13 -8.53 -0.32 -6.43
C ALA A 13 -9.86 0.23 -5.90
N ALA A 14 -9.98 1.55 -5.82
CA ALA A 14 -11.20 2.23 -5.36
C ALA A 14 -12.39 2.01 -6.30
N TYR A 15 -12.16 1.89 -7.62
CA TYR A 15 -13.19 1.52 -8.57
C TYR A 15 -13.67 0.08 -8.34
N LEU A 16 -12.75 -0.88 -8.25
CA LEU A 16 -13.08 -2.29 -8.03
C LEU A 16 -13.80 -2.52 -6.70
N ALA A 17 -13.32 -1.90 -5.62
CA ALA A 17 -13.96 -1.95 -4.30
C ALA A 17 -15.42 -1.48 -4.37
N ARG A 18 -15.69 -0.34 -5.01
CA ARG A 18 -17.03 0.26 -5.06
C ARG A 18 -17.98 -0.34 -6.09
N ARG A 19 -17.49 -0.96 -7.16
CA ARG A 19 -18.33 -1.41 -8.29
C ARG A 19 -18.40 -2.92 -8.47
N HIS A 20 -17.43 -3.65 -7.95
CA HIS A 20 -17.30 -5.09 -8.17
C HIS A 20 -17.19 -5.90 -6.89
N ILE A 21 -16.78 -5.27 -5.78
CA ILE A 21 -16.70 -5.91 -4.46
C ILE A 21 -17.67 -5.23 -3.47
N ALA A 22 -18.51 -4.29 -3.94
CA ALA A 22 -19.44 -3.55 -3.08
C ALA A 22 -20.61 -4.37 -2.54
N GLU A 23 -20.92 -5.52 -3.14
CA GLU A 23 -21.87 -6.51 -2.59
C GLU A 23 -21.25 -7.37 -1.49
N TYR A 24 -20.05 -7.02 -1.01
CA TYR A 24 -19.45 -7.63 0.16
C TYR A 24 -20.31 -7.39 1.39
N ASP A 25 -20.90 -8.46 1.91
CA ASP A 25 -21.65 -8.46 3.17
C ASP A 25 -20.68 -8.33 4.37
N SER A 26 -20.15 -7.13 4.56
CA SER A 26 -19.23 -6.82 5.65
C SER A 26 -19.85 -7.08 7.01
N VAL A 27 -21.16 -6.86 7.14
CA VAL A 27 -21.92 -7.11 8.36
C VAL A 27 -22.01 -8.61 8.64
N GLY A 28 -22.36 -9.41 7.64
CA GLY A 28 -22.42 -10.87 7.77
C GLY A 28 -21.05 -11.48 8.08
N VAL A 29 -19.99 -11.02 7.41
CA VAL A 29 -18.61 -11.49 7.71
C VAL A 29 -18.19 -11.07 9.12
N ALA A 30 -18.43 -9.82 9.51
CA ALA A 30 -18.10 -9.36 10.86
C ALA A 30 -18.88 -10.13 11.93
N SER A 31 -20.17 -10.41 11.68
CA SER A 31 -21.01 -11.21 12.57
C SER A 31 -20.52 -12.66 12.66
N ALA A 32 -20.11 -13.27 11.55
CA ALA A 32 -19.56 -14.63 11.52
C ALA A 32 -18.23 -14.72 12.29
N LEU A 33 -17.49 -13.62 12.38
CA LEU A 33 -16.20 -13.52 13.06
C LEU A 33 -16.30 -12.89 14.45
N LEU A 34 -17.51 -12.68 14.99
CA LEU A 34 -17.71 -12.03 16.29
C LEU A 34 -16.95 -12.74 17.43
N SER A 35 -16.87 -14.06 17.39
CA SER A 35 -16.16 -14.87 18.40
C SER A 35 -14.65 -14.64 18.45
N THR A 36 -14.07 -13.97 17.44
CA THR A 36 -12.65 -13.59 17.43
C THR A 36 -12.37 -12.36 18.28
N GLY A 37 -13.41 -11.59 18.67
CA GLY A 37 -13.26 -10.27 19.28
C GLY A 37 -12.77 -9.18 18.31
N ARG A 38 -12.58 -9.52 17.03
CA ARG A 38 -12.03 -8.66 15.96
C ARG A 38 -12.87 -8.72 14.68
N GLY A 39 -14.17 -9.00 14.81
CA GLY A 39 -15.02 -9.30 13.66
C GLY A 39 -15.05 -8.18 12.61
N VAL A 40 -15.15 -6.93 13.06
CA VAL A 40 -15.17 -5.76 12.17
C VAL A 40 -13.82 -5.58 11.48
N GLU A 41 -12.73 -5.63 12.25
CA GLU A 41 -11.38 -5.45 11.71
C GLU A 41 -10.99 -6.55 10.73
N TRP A 42 -11.43 -7.79 10.97
CA TRP A 42 -11.25 -8.89 10.02
C TRP A 42 -12.08 -8.72 8.76
N ALA A 43 -13.32 -8.24 8.85
CA ALA A 43 -14.14 -7.97 7.68
C ALA A 43 -13.48 -6.88 6.80
N GLU A 44 -12.96 -5.81 7.42
CA GLU A 44 -12.19 -4.78 6.71
C GLU A 44 -10.92 -5.35 6.05
N ALA A 45 -10.13 -6.13 6.80
CA ALA A 45 -8.92 -6.75 6.28
C ALA A 45 -9.20 -7.65 5.07
N VAL A 46 -10.21 -8.51 5.16
CA VAL A 46 -10.60 -9.45 4.08
C VAL A 46 -11.08 -8.70 2.85
N HIS A 47 -11.89 -7.65 3.03
CA HIS A 47 -12.34 -6.82 1.91
C HIS A 47 -11.14 -6.18 1.19
N GLU A 48 -10.23 -5.56 1.94
CA GLU A 48 -9.07 -4.89 1.37
C GLU A 48 -8.10 -5.88 0.70
N MET A 49 -7.84 -7.03 1.32
CA MET A 49 -7.06 -8.11 0.73
C MET A 49 -7.66 -8.59 -0.60
N ALA A 50 -8.99 -8.77 -0.66
CA ALA A 50 -9.67 -9.22 -1.88
C ALA A 50 -9.54 -8.19 -3.01
N VAL A 51 -9.73 -6.90 -2.72
CA VAL A 51 -9.56 -5.79 -3.67
C VAL A 51 -8.12 -5.76 -4.20
N LEU A 52 -7.14 -5.72 -3.30
CA LEU A 52 -5.73 -5.61 -3.67
C LEU A 52 -5.24 -6.86 -4.41
N HIS A 53 -5.70 -8.05 -4.02
CA HIS A 53 -5.39 -9.28 -4.74
C HIS A 53 -5.91 -9.23 -6.19
N LEU A 54 -7.14 -8.74 -6.40
CA LEU A 54 -7.70 -8.57 -7.74
C LEU A 54 -6.92 -7.53 -8.56
N VAL A 55 -6.61 -6.36 -7.98
CA VAL A 55 -5.76 -5.34 -8.61
C VAL A 55 -4.44 -5.96 -9.07
N ARG A 56 -3.77 -6.72 -8.17
CA ARG A 56 -2.49 -7.34 -8.48
C ARG A 56 -2.59 -8.33 -9.62
N ARG A 57 -3.64 -9.16 -9.67
CA ARG A 57 -3.87 -10.12 -10.76
C ARG A 57 -4.03 -9.40 -12.09
N LEU A 58 -4.86 -8.37 -12.15
CA LEU A 58 -5.11 -7.59 -13.37
C LEU A 58 -3.85 -6.86 -13.84
N VAL A 59 -3.15 -6.17 -12.94
CA VAL A 59 -1.93 -5.44 -13.28
C VAL A 59 -0.82 -6.40 -13.72
N ALA A 60 -0.63 -7.52 -13.02
CA ALA A 60 0.38 -8.51 -13.39
C ALA A 60 0.13 -9.13 -14.76
N ALA A 61 -1.12 -9.57 -15.02
CA ALA A 61 -1.49 -10.20 -16.28
C ALA A 61 -1.45 -9.19 -17.43
N GLY A 62 -2.03 -8.00 -17.24
CA GLY A 62 -2.02 -6.93 -18.24
C GLY A 62 -0.61 -6.43 -18.57
N ALA A 63 0.27 -6.29 -17.56
CA ALA A 63 1.66 -5.89 -17.79
C ALA A 63 2.43 -6.94 -18.61
N LYS A 64 2.13 -8.23 -18.41
CA LYS A 64 2.73 -9.31 -19.21
C LYS A 64 2.27 -9.26 -20.68
N ILE A 65 0.99 -9.02 -20.92
CA ILE A 65 0.44 -8.81 -22.28
C ILE A 65 1.11 -7.58 -22.92
N ALA A 66 1.10 -6.44 -22.22
CA ALA A 66 1.68 -5.19 -22.69
C ALA A 66 3.21 -5.25 -22.91
N ALA A 67 3.93 -6.13 -22.21
CA ALA A 67 5.36 -6.34 -22.46
C ALA A 67 5.63 -7.14 -23.75
N SER A 68 4.67 -7.95 -24.20
CA SER A 68 4.77 -8.71 -25.45
C SER A 68 4.36 -7.90 -26.69
N ARG A 69 3.80 -6.71 -26.48
CA ARG A 69 3.28 -5.80 -27.51
C ARG A 69 3.91 -4.40 -27.31
N PRO A 70 4.97 -4.04 -28.06
CA PRO A 70 5.69 -2.77 -27.87
C PRO A 70 4.77 -1.55 -27.98
N ASP A 71 3.78 -1.63 -28.85
CA ASP A 71 2.70 -0.66 -29.00
C ASP A 71 1.44 -1.23 -28.33
N LEU A 72 0.81 -0.45 -27.45
CA LEU A 72 -0.54 -0.74 -26.96
C LEU A 72 -1.55 -0.44 -28.08
N ASP A 73 -1.46 -1.23 -29.14
CA ASP A 73 -2.36 -1.16 -30.28
C ASP A 73 -3.73 -1.78 -29.94
N TYR A 74 -4.65 -1.73 -30.90
CA TYR A 74 -5.98 -2.31 -30.76
C TYR A 74 -5.96 -3.82 -30.41
N VAL A 75 -4.90 -4.55 -30.79
CA VAL A 75 -4.75 -5.97 -30.47
C VAL A 75 -4.42 -6.15 -28.99
N ALA A 76 -3.47 -5.37 -28.46
CA ALA A 76 -3.14 -5.38 -27.04
C ALA A 76 -4.36 -5.01 -26.18
N GLU A 77 -5.12 -3.99 -26.58
CA GLU A 77 -6.36 -3.61 -25.91
C GLU A 77 -7.37 -4.78 -25.87
N SER A 78 -7.60 -5.43 -27.01
CA SER A 78 -8.51 -6.58 -27.11
C SER A 78 -8.06 -7.76 -26.23
N GLU A 79 -6.76 -8.08 -26.21
CA GLU A 79 -6.19 -9.13 -25.36
C GLU A 79 -6.33 -8.80 -23.87
N ILE A 80 -6.11 -7.53 -23.47
CA ILE A 80 -6.30 -7.09 -22.08
C ILE A 80 -7.78 -7.16 -21.69
N LYS A 81 -8.70 -6.76 -22.58
CA LYS A 81 -10.15 -6.87 -22.34
C LYS A 81 -10.61 -8.30 -22.17
N GLN A 82 -10.08 -9.23 -22.97
CA GLN A 82 -10.34 -10.66 -22.80
C GLN A 82 -9.77 -11.18 -21.47
N MET A 83 -8.55 -10.76 -21.09
CA MET A 83 -7.96 -11.13 -19.80
C MET A 83 -8.80 -10.63 -18.61
N ILE A 84 -9.41 -9.45 -18.71
CA ILE A 84 -10.34 -8.93 -17.68
C ILE A 84 -11.52 -9.88 -17.52
N LEU A 85 -12.15 -10.34 -18.62
CA LEU A 85 -13.25 -11.31 -18.60
C LEU A 85 -12.84 -12.65 -17.98
N ASP A 86 -11.64 -13.13 -18.29
CA ASP A 86 -11.14 -14.39 -17.76
C ASP A 86 -10.79 -14.29 -16.27
N THR A 87 -10.47 -13.09 -15.80
CA THR A 87 -10.05 -12.83 -14.41
C THR A 87 -11.23 -12.54 -13.49
N MET A 88 -12.26 -11.86 -14.01
CA MET A 88 -13.38 -11.32 -13.24
C MET A 88 -14.72 -11.83 -13.75
N THR A 89 -15.62 -12.19 -12.84
CA THR A 89 -17.03 -12.44 -13.19
C THR A 89 -17.76 -11.10 -13.31
N ILE A 90 -17.81 -10.54 -14.51
CA ILE A 90 -18.46 -9.24 -14.79
C ILE A 90 -19.30 -9.28 -16.07
N ASP A 91 -20.25 -8.35 -16.15
CA ASP A 91 -20.99 -8.06 -17.40
C ASP A 91 -20.02 -7.50 -18.45
N TYR A 92 -20.15 -7.99 -19.69
CA TYR A 92 -19.36 -7.55 -20.83
C TYR A 92 -19.40 -6.02 -21.03
N ASN A 93 -20.53 -5.38 -20.73
CA ASN A 93 -20.70 -3.93 -20.86
C ASN A 93 -19.81 -3.13 -19.89
N ARG A 94 -19.29 -3.76 -18.82
CA ARG A 94 -18.42 -3.11 -17.82
C ARG A 94 -16.93 -3.25 -18.11
N ILE A 95 -16.54 -4.06 -19.10
CA ILE A 95 -15.11 -4.29 -19.40
C ILE A 95 -14.43 -2.97 -19.78
N GLY A 96 -15.09 -2.13 -20.58
CA GLY A 96 -14.54 -0.85 -21.00
C GLY A 96 -14.21 0.06 -19.82
N GLU A 97 -15.06 0.08 -18.79
CA GLU A 97 -14.83 0.84 -17.56
C GLU A 97 -13.61 0.29 -16.80
N VAL A 98 -13.51 -1.03 -16.60
CA VAL A 98 -12.36 -1.66 -15.96
C VAL A 98 -11.07 -1.37 -16.74
N TYR A 99 -11.10 -1.54 -18.07
CA TYR A 99 -9.96 -1.27 -18.95
C TYR A 99 -9.48 0.18 -18.81
N SER A 100 -10.40 1.15 -18.83
CA SER A 100 -10.07 2.58 -18.73
C SER A 100 -9.33 2.95 -17.44
N ARG A 101 -9.51 2.16 -16.37
CA ARG A 101 -8.78 2.33 -15.09
C ARG A 101 -7.51 1.50 -15.04
N LEU A 102 -7.53 0.32 -15.66
CA LEU A 102 -6.39 -0.59 -15.70
C LEU A 102 -5.26 -0.04 -16.58
N GLU A 103 -5.55 0.51 -17.75
CA GLU A 103 -4.55 0.99 -18.71
C GLU A 103 -3.55 2.00 -18.09
N PRO A 104 -3.99 3.07 -17.39
CA PRO A 104 -3.08 3.94 -16.66
C PRO A 104 -2.25 3.22 -15.59
N ALA A 105 -2.84 2.24 -14.89
CA ALA A 105 -2.14 1.45 -13.89
C ALA A 105 -1.06 0.54 -14.53
N LEU A 106 -1.29 0.02 -15.73
CA LEU A 106 -0.30 -0.73 -16.50
C LEU A 106 0.86 0.17 -16.95
N ALA A 107 0.56 1.39 -17.39
CA ALA A 107 1.58 2.38 -17.73
C ALA A 107 2.44 2.73 -16.51
N ALA A 108 1.81 2.98 -15.37
CA ALA A 108 2.48 3.26 -14.10
C ALA A 108 3.39 2.09 -13.65
N ALA A 109 2.89 0.86 -13.72
CA ALA A 109 3.62 -0.36 -13.34
C ALA A 109 4.90 -0.61 -14.18
N ARG A 110 4.97 -0.04 -15.39
CA ARG A 110 6.12 -0.15 -16.30
C ARG A 110 7.03 1.08 -16.28
N SER A 111 6.59 2.15 -15.62
CA SER A 111 7.36 3.39 -15.53
C SER A 111 8.59 3.24 -14.64
N THR A 112 9.57 4.13 -14.81
CA THR A 112 10.70 4.25 -13.90
C THR A 112 10.75 5.65 -13.31
N ILE A 113 11.33 5.80 -12.12
CA ILE A 113 11.55 7.13 -11.53
C ILE A 113 12.56 7.87 -12.40
N SER A 114 12.16 9.02 -12.93
CA SER A 114 13.03 9.84 -13.78
C SER A 114 14.28 10.30 -13.02
N ALA A 115 15.40 10.52 -13.72
CA ALA A 115 16.62 11.04 -13.12
C ALA A 115 16.41 12.42 -12.46
N GLY A 116 15.56 13.26 -13.06
CA GLY A 116 15.18 14.57 -12.53
C GLY A 116 14.43 14.45 -11.20
N THR A 117 13.38 13.64 -11.17
CA THR A 117 12.60 13.34 -9.96
C THR A 117 13.48 12.77 -8.86
N ARG A 118 14.36 11.82 -9.20
CA ARG A 118 15.31 11.23 -8.23
C ARG A 118 16.23 12.29 -7.62
N LYS A 119 16.81 13.17 -8.45
CA LYS A 119 17.71 14.23 -7.98
C LYS A 119 16.97 15.24 -7.10
N GLN A 120 15.77 15.65 -7.51
CA GLN A 120 14.91 16.55 -6.75
C GLN A 120 14.61 15.99 -5.36
N LEU A 121 14.01 14.81 -5.29
CA LEU A 121 13.61 14.19 -4.02
C LEU A 121 14.80 13.84 -3.13
N LYS A 122 15.97 13.50 -3.70
CA LYS A 122 17.20 13.32 -2.93
C LYS A 122 17.57 14.61 -2.19
N SER A 123 17.60 15.74 -2.91
CA SER A 123 17.95 17.04 -2.32
C SER A 123 16.91 17.53 -1.31
N GLU A 124 15.62 17.36 -1.58
CA GLU A 124 14.54 17.74 -0.66
C GLU A 124 14.61 16.90 0.61
N SER A 125 14.72 15.58 0.48
CA SER A 125 14.80 14.66 1.62
C SER A 125 16.00 14.97 2.51
N GLN A 126 17.18 15.24 1.92
CA GLN A 126 18.38 15.54 2.70
C GLN A 126 18.23 16.79 3.58
N ARG A 127 17.42 17.77 3.17
CA ARG A 127 17.19 19.01 3.95
C ARG A 127 16.05 18.87 4.95
N GLU A 128 14.96 18.23 4.54
CA GLU A 128 13.67 18.33 5.24
C GLU A 128 13.30 17.03 5.95
N ARG A 129 13.74 15.88 5.43
CA ARG A 129 13.39 14.54 5.93
C ARG A 129 14.57 13.56 5.77
N PRO A 130 15.70 13.77 6.47
CA PRO A 130 16.91 12.94 6.33
C PRO A 130 16.79 11.53 6.96
N TRP A 131 15.58 11.02 7.16
CA TRP A 131 15.31 9.74 7.79
C TRP A 131 14.33 8.88 6.98
N CYS A 132 14.40 7.56 7.17
CA CYS A 132 13.49 6.60 6.57
C CYS A 132 12.07 6.78 7.13
N TYR A 133 11.08 6.96 6.25
CA TYR A 133 9.68 7.11 6.67
C TYR A 133 9.07 5.86 7.32
N LEU A 134 9.70 4.68 7.19
CA LEU A 134 9.23 3.40 7.74
C LEU A 134 9.85 3.03 9.09
N CYS A 135 11.08 3.47 9.36
CA CYS A 135 11.83 3.02 10.55
C CYS A 135 12.65 4.10 11.24
N SER A 136 12.58 5.34 10.76
CA SER A 136 13.20 6.51 11.39
C SER A 136 14.73 6.54 11.42
N VAL A 137 15.43 5.55 10.87
CA VAL A 137 16.89 5.60 10.73
C VAL A 137 17.30 6.76 9.82
N GLU A 138 18.36 7.47 10.19
CA GLU A 138 18.97 8.47 9.31
C GLU A 138 19.50 7.80 8.04
N LEU A 139 19.32 8.48 6.91
CA LEU A 139 19.66 7.95 5.60
C LEU A 139 21.08 8.35 5.20
N ASP A 140 21.82 7.39 4.65
CA ASP A 140 23.10 7.66 4.01
C ASP A 140 22.85 8.01 2.53
N TYR A 141 23.16 9.26 2.17
CA TYR A 141 22.96 9.80 0.82
C TYR A 141 24.17 9.57 -0.10
N GLU A 142 25.31 9.15 0.44
CA GLU A 142 26.57 9.01 -0.28
C GLU A 142 26.87 7.54 -0.59
N THR A 143 26.66 6.64 0.37
CA THR A 143 26.99 5.22 0.25
C THR A 143 25.79 4.42 -0.27
N GLN A 144 25.95 3.78 -1.42
CA GLN A 144 24.95 2.87 -1.98
C GLN A 144 25.16 1.43 -1.48
N GLY A 145 24.09 0.64 -1.42
CA GLY A 145 24.17 -0.80 -1.13
C GLY A 145 24.26 -1.18 0.35
N ILE A 146 24.30 -0.21 1.26
CA ILE A 146 24.23 -0.47 2.72
C ILE A 146 22.77 -0.42 3.22
N PRO A 147 22.44 -1.05 4.37
CA PRO A 147 21.08 -1.05 4.91
C PRO A 147 20.44 0.33 5.08
N ALA A 148 21.23 1.34 5.48
CA ALA A 148 20.80 2.73 5.69
C ALA A 148 20.83 3.60 4.42
N SER A 149 21.24 3.06 3.27
CA SER A 149 21.37 3.83 2.03
C SER A 149 20.04 4.46 1.61
N PHE A 150 20.09 5.70 1.17
CA PHE A 150 18.94 6.44 0.65
C PHE A 150 18.38 5.72 -0.57
N THR A 151 17.08 5.45 -0.52
CA THR A 151 16.28 5.00 -1.65
C THR A 151 14.98 5.79 -1.71
N LEU A 152 14.30 5.72 -2.86
CA LEU A 152 12.94 6.20 -3.00
C LEU A 152 12.03 4.99 -3.04
N ASP A 153 11.04 4.98 -2.15
CA ASP A 153 9.99 3.98 -2.11
C ASP A 153 8.69 4.55 -2.65
N HIS A 154 7.99 3.72 -3.42
CA HIS A 154 6.65 4.00 -3.88
C HIS A 154 5.66 3.70 -2.76
N VAL A 155 5.01 4.73 -2.22
CA VAL A 155 4.04 4.60 -1.13
C VAL A 155 2.95 3.61 -1.54
N TRP A 156 2.34 3.82 -2.72
CA TRP A 156 1.61 2.79 -3.45
C TRP A 156 2.56 2.11 -4.46
N PRO A 157 2.85 0.80 -4.33
CA PRO A 157 3.85 0.12 -5.17
C PRO A 157 3.51 0.07 -6.67
N GLN A 158 4.55 0.13 -7.51
CA GLN A 158 4.42 -0.04 -8.97
C GLN A 158 3.73 -1.37 -9.37
N ALA A 159 3.97 -2.45 -8.61
CA ALA A 159 3.34 -3.75 -8.85
C ALA A 159 1.80 -3.73 -8.76
N PHE A 160 1.24 -2.66 -8.19
CA PHE A 160 -0.19 -2.37 -8.05
C PHE A 160 -0.60 -1.13 -8.85
N GLY A 161 0.23 -0.62 -9.76
CA GLY A 161 -0.07 0.56 -10.58
C GLY A 161 0.30 1.91 -9.96
N GLY A 162 1.25 1.93 -9.02
CA GLY A 162 1.76 3.16 -8.42
C GLY A 162 2.59 3.99 -9.38
N ASN A 163 2.28 5.28 -9.48
CA ASN A 163 2.99 6.22 -10.33
C ASN A 163 4.42 6.50 -9.84
N SER A 164 5.34 6.82 -10.75
CA SER A 164 6.73 7.17 -10.43
C SER A 164 6.99 8.69 -10.36
N ASP A 165 5.99 9.43 -9.87
CA ASP A 165 6.03 10.87 -9.70
C ASP A 165 6.34 11.26 -8.24
N PRO A 166 6.70 12.53 -7.96
CA PRO A 166 7.00 12.97 -6.61
C PRO A 166 5.88 12.69 -5.59
N GLU A 167 4.61 12.72 -6.00
CA GLU A 167 3.43 12.60 -5.16
C GLU A 167 3.23 11.19 -4.59
N ASN A 168 3.85 10.16 -5.18
CA ASN A 168 3.81 8.78 -4.69
C ASN A 168 5.15 8.28 -4.10
N LEU A 169 6.15 9.17 -3.91
CA LEU A 169 7.49 8.77 -3.48
C LEU A 169 7.87 9.34 -2.11
N LEU A 170 8.45 8.49 -1.26
CA LEU A 170 9.03 8.86 0.03
C LEU A 170 10.45 8.30 0.24
N PRO A 171 11.30 8.99 1.03
CA PRO A 171 12.65 8.52 1.34
C PRO A 171 12.61 7.31 2.28
N ALA A 172 13.24 6.22 1.89
CA ALA A 172 13.36 5.00 2.68
C ALA A 172 14.79 4.47 2.69
N CYS A 173 15.18 3.78 3.75
CA CYS A 173 16.45 3.06 3.74
C CYS A 173 16.33 1.80 2.90
N GLY A 174 17.43 1.37 2.25
CA GLY A 174 17.45 0.20 1.39
C GLY A 174 16.91 -1.07 2.07
N ALA A 175 17.19 -1.27 3.35
CA ALA A 175 16.69 -2.42 4.10
C ALA A 175 15.16 -2.42 4.28
N CYS A 176 14.54 -1.26 4.53
CA CYS A 176 13.10 -1.17 4.72
C CYS A 176 12.34 -1.16 3.40
N ASN A 177 12.86 -0.48 2.38
CA ASN A 177 12.28 -0.49 1.04
C ASN A 177 12.23 -1.93 0.47
N SER A 178 13.36 -2.64 0.54
CA SER A 178 13.43 -4.05 0.13
C SER A 178 12.46 -4.95 0.92
N ARG A 179 12.33 -4.74 2.23
CA ARG A 179 11.46 -5.56 3.09
C ARG A 179 9.98 -5.25 2.95
N LYS A 180 9.60 -3.99 2.72
CA LYS A 180 8.21 -3.60 2.38
C LYS A 180 7.77 -4.30 1.09
N GLY A 181 8.69 -4.45 0.13
CA GLY A 181 8.45 -5.17 -1.11
C GLY A 181 7.32 -4.53 -1.90
N HIS A 182 6.20 -5.26 -2.05
CA HIS A 182 5.04 -4.78 -2.81
C HIS A 182 3.79 -4.59 -1.93
N ALA A 183 3.94 -4.43 -0.62
CA ALA A 183 2.79 -4.13 0.24
C ALA A 183 2.23 -2.73 -0.09
N ALA A 184 1.05 -2.70 -0.72
CA ALA A 184 0.27 -1.51 -1.02
C ALA A 184 -0.57 -1.01 0.16
N SER A 185 -0.84 -1.89 1.13
CA SER A 185 -1.59 -1.57 2.33
C SER A 185 -1.17 -2.47 3.50
N TRP A 186 -1.61 -2.09 4.71
CA TRP A 186 -1.42 -2.84 5.93
C TRP A 186 -1.97 -4.27 5.85
N SER A 187 -3.04 -4.48 5.08
CA SER A 187 -3.69 -5.79 4.91
C SER A 187 -2.88 -6.78 4.07
N LEU A 188 -1.80 -6.34 3.39
CA LEU A 188 -0.89 -7.23 2.66
C LEU A 188 0.28 -7.75 3.50
N TYR A 189 0.42 -7.29 4.74
CA TYR A 189 1.32 -7.92 5.71
C TYR A 189 0.65 -9.15 6.33
N PRO A 190 1.41 -10.09 6.92
CA PRO A 190 0.86 -11.31 7.52
C PRO A 190 0.17 -11.02 8.87
N VAL A 191 -0.82 -10.12 8.90
CA VAL A 191 -1.50 -9.62 10.11
C VAL A 191 -2.11 -10.74 10.96
N GLN A 192 -2.54 -11.84 10.34
CA GLN A 192 -3.06 -13.04 10.99
C GLN A 192 -2.01 -13.82 11.80
N ALA A 193 -0.73 -13.68 11.45
CA ALA A 193 0.37 -14.36 12.15
C ALA A 193 1.01 -13.47 13.23
N LEU A 194 0.63 -12.19 13.30
CA LEU A 194 1.21 -11.21 14.21
C LEU A 194 0.43 -11.16 15.52
N VAL A 195 0.65 -12.15 16.37
CA VAL A 195 0.05 -12.27 17.71
C VAL A 195 1.17 -12.45 18.74
N HIS A 196 1.29 -11.52 19.68
CA HIS A 196 2.45 -11.41 20.59
C HIS A 196 2.11 -11.64 22.08
N GLY A 197 0.91 -12.08 22.43
CA GLY A 197 0.51 -12.37 23.81
C GLY A 197 -0.09 -11.16 24.51
N TYR A 198 0.12 -10.98 25.82
CA TYR A 198 -0.47 -9.89 26.62
C TYR A 198 0.62 -9.06 27.30
N ARG A 199 0.31 -7.79 27.61
CA ARG A 199 1.16 -6.90 28.45
C ARG A 199 2.62 -6.83 27.99
N LEU A 200 2.82 -6.46 26.72
CA LEU A 200 4.16 -6.27 26.18
C LEU A 200 4.88 -5.11 26.87
N SER A 201 6.13 -5.34 27.28
CA SER A 201 7.03 -4.28 27.77
C SER A 201 7.62 -3.46 26.61
N GLY A 202 8.32 -2.37 26.93
CA GLY A 202 9.06 -1.58 25.92
C GLY A 202 10.04 -2.43 25.10
N ASP A 203 10.80 -3.29 25.77
CA ASP A 203 11.74 -4.24 25.14
C ASP A 203 11.03 -5.21 24.18
N ASP A 204 9.80 -5.62 24.51
CA ASP A 204 9.03 -6.53 23.64
C ASP A 204 8.54 -5.80 22.39
N LEU A 205 8.10 -4.55 22.53
CA LEU A 205 7.72 -3.68 21.42
C LEU A 205 8.92 -3.41 20.49
N GLU A 206 10.13 -3.27 21.05
CA GLU A 206 11.39 -3.17 20.32
C GLU A 206 11.80 -4.43 19.56
N ARG A 207 11.25 -5.60 19.92
CA ARG A 207 11.49 -6.87 19.24
C ARG A 207 10.42 -7.24 18.21
N LEU A 208 9.35 -6.45 18.10
CA LEU A 208 8.34 -6.68 17.08
C LEU A 208 8.97 -6.81 15.68
N PRO A 209 8.53 -7.79 14.85
CA PRO A 209 8.94 -7.88 13.47
C PRO A 209 8.70 -6.56 12.74
N LYS A 210 9.60 -6.20 11.81
CA LYS A 210 9.48 -4.93 11.07
C LYS A 210 8.17 -4.87 10.28
N GLU A 211 7.73 -5.99 9.75
CA GLU A 211 6.49 -6.17 9.01
C GLU A 211 5.27 -5.82 9.88
N ALA A 212 5.29 -6.14 11.18
CA ALA A 212 4.24 -5.72 12.10
C ALA A 212 4.21 -4.20 12.27
N ARG A 213 5.38 -3.58 12.43
CA ARG A 213 5.49 -2.12 12.52
C ARG A 213 5.04 -1.44 11.23
N PHE A 214 5.39 -2.00 10.07
CA PHE A 214 4.94 -1.50 8.78
C PHE A 214 3.42 -1.61 8.63
N ALA A 215 2.81 -2.71 9.06
CA ALA A 215 1.35 -2.86 9.05
C ALA A 215 0.66 -1.81 9.92
N VAL A 216 1.11 -1.63 11.17
CA VAL A 216 0.55 -0.65 12.10
C VAL A 216 0.71 0.78 11.57
N LEU A 217 1.89 1.09 11.03
CA LEU A 217 2.19 2.37 10.41
C LEU A 217 1.32 2.64 9.18
N ALA A 218 1.23 1.68 8.25
CA ALA A 218 0.42 1.81 7.04
C ALA A 218 -1.08 1.94 7.37
N ARG A 219 -1.57 1.24 8.41
CA ARG A 219 -2.96 1.38 8.86
C ARG A 219 -3.22 2.79 9.41
N SER A 220 -2.27 3.33 10.17
CA SER A 220 -2.38 4.69 10.73
C SER A 220 -2.36 5.73 9.62
N ALA A 221 -1.49 5.59 8.62
CA ALA A 221 -1.45 6.47 7.45
C ALA A 221 -2.73 6.39 6.60
N ALA A 222 -3.29 5.19 6.40
CA ALA A 222 -4.56 5.03 5.68
C ALA A 222 -5.74 5.68 6.44
N ALA A 223 -5.78 5.54 7.77
CA ALA A 223 -6.79 6.18 8.60
C ALA A 223 -6.68 7.70 8.56
N GLU A 224 -5.46 8.24 8.64
CA GLU A 224 -5.20 9.69 8.54
C GLU A 224 -5.59 10.23 7.16
N ALA A 225 -5.15 9.59 6.08
CA ALA A 225 -5.50 9.98 4.70
C ALA A 225 -7.03 10.08 4.50
N LYS A 226 -7.77 9.11 5.05
CA LYS A 226 -9.24 9.11 5.02
C LYS A 226 -9.84 10.21 5.87
N ALA A 227 -9.30 10.45 7.07
CA ALA A 227 -9.82 11.45 8.00
C ALA A 227 -9.62 12.89 7.48
N THR A 228 -8.54 13.14 6.77
CA THR A 228 -8.16 14.48 6.30
C THR A 228 -8.39 14.71 4.80
N ASP A 229 -9.00 13.75 4.08
CA ASP A 229 -9.14 13.77 2.61
C ASP A 229 -7.80 14.08 1.90
N ALA A 230 -6.72 13.44 2.36
CA ALA A 230 -5.36 13.64 1.88
C ALA A 230 -4.86 12.44 1.07
N SER A 231 -3.76 12.63 0.31
CA SER A 231 -3.07 11.52 -0.32
C SER A 231 -2.41 10.63 0.75
N LEU A 232 -2.15 9.36 0.42
CA LEU A 232 -1.46 8.46 1.36
C LEU A 232 -0.06 8.97 1.71
N LYS A 233 0.67 9.55 0.74
CA LYS A 233 1.96 10.22 0.98
C LYS A 233 1.81 11.35 1.99
N ASP A 234 0.83 12.24 1.80
CA ASP A 234 0.63 13.38 2.68
C ASP A 234 0.25 12.95 4.10
N ALA A 235 -0.49 11.85 4.24
CA ALA A 235 -0.76 11.25 5.54
C ALA A 235 0.53 10.76 6.23
N PHE A 236 1.41 10.03 5.55
CA PHE A 236 2.73 9.68 6.09
C PHE A 236 3.56 10.91 6.47
N VAL A 237 3.51 11.95 5.63
CA VAL A 237 4.23 13.20 5.83
C VAL A 237 3.74 13.94 7.07
N THR A 238 2.42 13.94 7.29
CA THR A 238 1.72 14.56 8.42
C THR A 238 1.97 13.81 9.71
N LEU A 239 1.91 12.48 9.68
CA LEU A 239 2.19 11.65 10.84
C LEU A 239 3.64 11.80 11.32
N GLY A 240 4.60 12.00 10.42
CA GLY A 240 5.97 12.35 10.79
C GLY A 240 6.88 11.14 11.00
N ARG A 241 7.81 11.22 11.96
CA ARG A 241 8.86 10.20 12.15
C ARG A 241 8.30 9.05 13.01
N PRO A 242 8.21 7.80 12.52
CA PRO A 242 7.62 6.71 13.30
C PRO A 242 8.46 6.33 14.52
N GLY A 243 7.80 6.19 15.66
CA GLY A 243 8.34 5.65 16.90
C GLY A 243 8.00 4.17 17.09
N LEU A 244 8.18 3.68 18.32
CA LEU A 244 7.69 2.37 18.71
C LEU A 244 6.15 2.40 18.82
N PRO A 245 5.43 1.40 18.26
CA PRO A 245 4.00 1.28 18.46
C PRO A 245 3.62 1.22 19.95
N THR A 246 2.42 1.67 20.29
CA THR A 246 1.84 1.51 21.64
C THR A 246 0.68 0.52 21.63
N VAL A 247 0.45 -0.14 22.77
CA VAL A 247 -0.68 -1.05 22.98
C VAL A 247 -1.91 -0.23 23.38
N LEU A 248 -3.04 -0.44 22.71
CA LEU A 248 -4.28 0.30 22.97
C LEU A 248 -4.98 -0.21 24.24
N ASP A 249 -5.06 -1.53 24.40
CA ASP A 249 -5.70 -2.19 25.54
C ASP A 249 -4.82 -3.33 26.06
N GLU A 250 -4.25 -3.14 27.26
CA GLU A 250 -3.37 -4.13 27.90
C GLU A 250 -4.13 -5.37 28.41
N SER A 251 -5.47 -5.34 28.41
CA SER A 251 -6.32 -6.45 28.86
C SER A 251 -6.62 -7.47 27.77
N VAL A 252 -6.33 -7.16 26.51
CA VAL A 252 -6.51 -8.06 25.35
C VAL A 252 -5.17 -8.42 24.72
N SER A 253 -5.15 -9.50 23.93
CA SER A 253 -3.91 -9.93 23.27
C SER A 253 -3.41 -8.85 22.30
N VAL A 254 -2.10 -8.64 22.29
CA VAL A 254 -1.42 -7.78 21.34
C VAL A 254 -1.36 -8.48 19.99
N ASP A 255 -2.21 -8.00 19.10
CA ASP A 255 -2.23 -8.26 17.67
C ASP A 255 -2.04 -6.93 16.92
N VAL A 256 -2.06 -6.95 15.59
CA VAL A 256 -1.96 -5.70 14.81
C VAL A 256 -3.10 -4.74 15.16
N PHE A 257 -4.31 -5.22 15.45
CA PHE A 257 -5.49 -4.40 15.75
C PHE A 257 -5.39 -3.68 17.11
N ASN A 258 -4.67 -4.25 18.06
CA ASN A 258 -4.41 -3.67 19.38
C ASN A 258 -3.16 -2.77 19.42
N LEU A 259 -2.51 -2.53 18.29
CA LEU A 259 -1.36 -1.64 18.18
C LEU A 259 -1.76 -0.36 17.45
N VAL A 260 -1.19 0.76 17.88
CA VAL A 260 -1.26 2.06 17.18
C VAL A 260 0.14 2.59 16.94
N ALA A 261 0.35 3.24 15.79
CA ALA A 261 1.62 3.85 15.50
C ALA A 261 1.83 5.08 16.39
N ASN A 262 3.04 5.22 16.92
CA ASN A 262 3.47 6.43 17.60
C ASN A 262 4.37 7.24 16.66
N PHE A 263 4.42 8.55 16.84
CA PHE A 263 5.21 9.45 16.01
C PHE A 263 5.89 10.53 16.83
N SER A 264 7.03 11.02 16.35
CA SER A 264 7.82 12.11 16.94
C SER A 264 8.01 13.25 15.95
#